data_AF-A0A9C8LI89-F1
#
_entry.id   AF-A0A9C8LI89-F1
#
_cell.length_a   1.000
_cell.length_b   1.000
_cell.length_c   1.000
_cell.angle_alpha   90.00
_cell.angle_beta   90.00
_cell.angle_gamma   90.00
#
_symmetry.space_group_name_H-M   'P 1'
#
loop_
_entity.id
_entity.type
_entity.pdbx_description
1 polymer ?
#
loop_
_entity_poly.entity_id
_entity_poly.type
_entity_poly.pdbx_seq_one_letter_code
_entity_poly.pdbx_strand_id
1 'polypeptide(L)'
;MWGGALVLVLAATPALAGLETSPRPEPRPAPDQFQVARAEPASRPAELPAALRLVPPRAAEADRLSAAALARSLRPQPRPERSFQTAALSAAAIPTQPANVLTAKRGAICGDDRIRGEEIAPILSQVQGCGVDRPVRVTSVDGVRLSQTATMDCDTARALRRWVTEGAKPAIGRKGGGLAQLEVAAHYVCRTRNHQAGARISEHGRGRAVDISALTLANGSRITVLGGWRDPAQGKILRQVHKAACGPFGTVLGPESDRFHQDHFHFDTARHRNGAYCR
;
A
#
# COMPACT_ATOMS: atom_id res chain seq x y z
N MET A 1 28.73 -58.20 54.19
CA MET A 1 27.91 -58.80 53.12
C MET A 1 26.45 -58.92 53.56
N TRP A 2 25.69 -57.83 53.66
CA TRP A 2 24.22 -57.89 53.75
C TRP A 2 23.71 -56.67 52.96
N GLY A 3 23.30 -56.92 51.71
CA GLY A 3 22.77 -55.90 50.81
C GLY A 3 21.27 -55.76 51.03
N GLY A 4 20.83 -54.58 51.50
CA GLY A 4 19.42 -54.21 51.57
C GLY A 4 19.05 -53.42 50.32
N ALA A 5 18.23 -54.00 49.44
CA ALA A 5 17.63 -53.31 48.31
C ALA A 5 16.51 -52.38 48.80
N LEU A 6 16.65 -51.09 48.55
CA LEU A 6 15.62 -50.09 48.81
C LEU A 6 14.61 -50.10 47.64
N VAL A 7 13.43 -50.68 47.87
CA VAL A 7 12.31 -50.62 46.93
C VAL A 7 11.57 -49.30 47.13
N LEU A 8 11.70 -48.39 46.16
CA LEU A 8 10.95 -47.14 46.13
C LEU A 8 9.57 -47.40 45.48
N VAL A 9 8.52 -47.45 46.28
CA VAL A 9 7.14 -47.53 45.79
C VAL A 9 6.66 -46.12 45.45
N LEU A 10 6.58 -45.80 44.16
CA LEU A 10 5.95 -44.57 43.66
C LEU A 10 4.42 -44.78 43.64
N ALA A 11 3.73 -44.18 44.61
CA ALA A 11 2.28 -44.06 44.57
C ALA A 11 1.89 -42.96 43.55
N ALA A 12 1.32 -43.37 42.42
CA ALA A 12 0.72 -42.45 41.47
C ALA A 12 -0.68 -42.04 41.96
N THR A 13 -0.84 -40.79 42.38
CA THR A 13 -2.15 -40.18 42.62
C THR A 13 -2.79 -39.79 41.28
N PRO A 14 -4.04 -40.17 40.97
CA PRO A 14 -4.72 -39.67 39.80
C PRO A 14 -5.20 -38.24 40.09
N ALA A 15 -4.61 -37.25 39.43
CA ALA A 15 -5.16 -35.90 39.39
C ALA A 15 -6.30 -35.85 38.36
N LEU A 16 -7.48 -36.31 38.76
CA LEU A 16 -8.74 -36.03 38.07
C LEU A 16 -9.46 -34.90 38.80
N ALA A 17 -9.12 -33.65 38.49
CA ALA A 17 -9.96 -32.48 38.76
C ALA A 17 -9.39 -31.28 38.00
N GLY A 18 -10.19 -30.66 37.13
CA GLY A 18 -9.85 -29.30 36.65
C GLY A 18 -10.38 -28.85 35.29
N LEU A 19 -11.06 -29.69 34.49
CA LEU A 19 -11.60 -29.27 33.19
C LEU A 19 -13.10 -28.99 33.23
N GLU A 20 -13.58 -28.18 34.18
CA GLU A 20 -15.01 -27.81 34.20
C GLU A 20 -15.33 -26.39 34.67
N THR A 21 -14.34 -25.50 34.79
CA THR A 21 -14.58 -24.09 35.14
C THR A 21 -13.93 -23.11 34.16
N SER A 22 -14.11 -23.35 32.87
CA SER A 22 -13.95 -22.28 31.87
C SER A 22 -15.29 -21.56 31.75
N PRO A 23 -15.39 -20.25 32.05
CA PRO A 23 -16.65 -19.52 31.89
C PRO A 23 -17.07 -19.60 30.43
N ARG A 24 -18.22 -20.25 30.16
CA ARG A 24 -18.85 -20.19 28.85
C ARG A 24 -19.22 -18.74 28.58
N PRO A 25 -18.85 -18.17 27.42
CA PRO A 25 -19.31 -16.84 27.04
C PRO A 25 -20.84 -16.85 26.94
N GLU A 26 -21.50 -15.96 27.69
CA GLU A 26 -22.94 -15.77 27.55
C GLU A 26 -23.23 -15.19 26.15
N PRO A 27 -24.27 -15.68 25.47
CA PRO A 27 -24.74 -15.05 24.25
C PRO A 27 -25.21 -13.63 24.57
N ARG A 28 -24.72 -12.67 23.79
CA ARG A 28 -25.16 -11.26 23.84
C ARG A 28 -26.69 -11.20 23.77
N PRO A 29 -27.37 -10.42 24.62
CA PRO A 29 -28.81 -10.24 24.51
C PRO A 29 -29.16 -9.76 23.10
N ALA A 30 -30.19 -10.36 22.51
CA ALA A 30 -30.70 -9.95 21.21
C ALA A 30 -31.01 -8.45 21.29
N PRO A 31 -30.62 -7.65 20.26
CA PRO A 31 -31.04 -6.26 20.23
C PRO A 31 -32.57 -6.23 20.30
N ASP A 32 -33.07 -5.37 21.18
CA ASP A 32 -34.47 -5.06 21.30
C ASP A 32 -35.04 -4.86 19.90
N GLN A 33 -36.23 -5.41 19.64
CA GLN A 33 -36.87 -5.28 18.34
C GLN A 33 -37.14 -3.79 18.14
N PHE A 34 -36.22 -3.11 17.45
CA PHE A 34 -36.48 -1.78 16.93
C PHE A 34 -37.75 -1.94 16.12
N GLN A 35 -38.83 -1.34 16.63
CA GLN A 35 -40.01 -1.10 15.83
C GLN A 35 -39.53 -0.39 14.58
N VAL A 36 -39.53 -1.13 13.48
CA VAL A 36 -39.35 -0.56 12.16
C VAL A 36 -40.58 0.30 11.98
N ALA A 37 -40.46 1.59 12.26
CA ALA A 37 -41.40 2.55 11.76
C ALA A 37 -41.43 2.32 10.24
N ARG A 38 -42.57 1.86 9.73
CA ARG A 38 -42.83 1.85 8.29
C ARG A 38 -42.61 3.28 7.83
N ALA A 39 -41.53 3.50 7.08
CA ALA A 39 -41.43 4.69 6.27
C ALA A 39 -42.60 4.61 5.28
N GLU A 40 -43.58 5.51 5.42
CA GLU A 40 -44.51 5.76 4.35
C GLU A 40 -43.71 6.11 3.08
N PRO A 41 -44.13 5.64 1.90
CA PRO A 41 -43.45 5.99 0.66
C PRO A 41 -43.54 7.50 0.49
N ALA A 42 -42.39 8.18 0.61
CA ALA A 42 -42.27 9.58 0.26
C ALA A 42 -42.76 9.75 -1.18
N SER A 43 -43.77 10.60 -1.35
CA SER A 43 -44.25 11.06 -2.65
C SER A 43 -43.07 11.60 -3.46
N ARG A 44 -43.08 11.28 -4.76
CA ARG A 44 -42.07 11.71 -5.75
C ARG A 44 -41.78 13.21 -5.60
N PRO A 45 -40.52 13.66 -5.65
CA PRO A 45 -40.23 15.06 -5.81
C PRO A 45 -40.91 15.58 -7.09
N ALA A 46 -41.58 16.72 -6.96
CA ALA A 46 -42.19 17.45 -8.06
C ALA A 46 -41.18 17.71 -9.19
N GLU A 47 -41.66 17.65 -10.43
CA GLU A 47 -40.89 17.97 -11.62
C GLU A 47 -40.29 19.38 -11.53
N LEU A 48 -38.99 19.47 -11.84
CA LEU A 48 -38.29 20.74 -12.07
C LEU A 48 -38.99 21.53 -13.19
N PRO A 49 -39.16 22.86 -13.06
CA PRO A 49 -39.78 23.66 -14.10
C PRO A 49 -38.98 23.59 -15.41
N ALA A 50 -39.70 23.36 -16.51
CA ALA A 50 -39.17 23.33 -17.86
C ALA A 50 -38.73 24.73 -18.32
N ALA A 51 -37.50 25.11 -17.99
CA ALA A 51 -36.86 26.31 -18.55
C ALA A 51 -35.39 26.00 -18.87
N LEU A 52 -35.17 25.29 -19.98
CA LEU A 52 -33.99 25.38 -20.84
C LEU A 52 -34.26 24.55 -22.10
N ARG A 53 -35.16 25.05 -22.95
CA ARG A 53 -35.24 24.59 -24.33
C ARG A 53 -33.98 25.07 -25.04
N LEU A 54 -33.08 24.14 -25.34
CA LEU A 54 -32.02 24.35 -26.30
C LEU A 54 -32.67 24.61 -27.66
N VAL A 55 -32.51 25.83 -28.16
CA VAL A 55 -32.88 26.22 -29.52
C VAL A 55 -31.96 25.44 -30.47
N PRO A 56 -32.49 24.64 -31.42
CA PRO A 56 -31.65 24.08 -32.47
C PRO A 56 -31.14 25.24 -33.35
N PRO A 57 -29.84 25.29 -33.70
CA PRO A 57 -29.38 26.28 -34.64
C PRO A 57 -30.10 26.05 -35.98
N ARG A 58 -30.78 27.09 -36.46
CA ARG A 58 -31.28 27.15 -37.84
C ARG A 58 -30.09 26.93 -38.77
N ALA A 59 -30.24 25.97 -39.68
CA ALA A 59 -29.44 25.92 -40.88
C ALA A 59 -29.73 27.20 -41.67
N ALA A 60 -28.81 28.16 -41.59
CA ALA A 60 -28.79 29.33 -42.44
C ALA A 60 -27.70 29.13 -43.49
N GLU A 61 -28.09 29.47 -44.71
CA GLU A 61 -27.48 29.17 -45.98
C GLU A 61 -26.02 29.59 -46.11
N ALA A 62 -25.31 28.82 -46.95
CA ALA A 62 -23.93 29.03 -47.32
C ALA A 62 -23.76 30.38 -48.03
N ASP A 63 -23.21 31.35 -47.30
CA ASP A 63 -22.62 32.53 -47.90
C ASP A 63 -21.12 32.32 -48.11
N ARG A 64 -20.66 32.77 -49.27
CA ARG A 64 -19.41 32.34 -49.91
C ARG A 64 -18.19 32.84 -49.16
N LEU A 65 -17.48 31.94 -48.48
CA LEU A 65 -16.12 32.21 -48.00
C LEU A 65 -15.14 32.19 -49.19
N SER A 66 -14.58 33.36 -49.48
CA SER A 66 -13.53 33.58 -50.47
C SER A 66 -12.38 32.57 -50.34
N ALA A 67 -11.84 32.16 -51.49
CA ALA A 67 -10.76 31.18 -51.67
C ALA A 67 -9.42 31.48 -50.95
N ALA A 68 -9.35 32.51 -50.09
CA ALA A 68 -8.19 32.88 -49.30
C ALA A 68 -8.08 32.16 -47.94
N ALA A 69 -9.12 31.45 -47.48
CA ALA A 69 -9.14 30.83 -46.14
C ALA A 69 -8.59 29.38 -46.07
N LEU A 70 -8.25 28.74 -47.20
CA LEU A 70 -7.79 27.33 -47.25
C LEU A 70 -6.26 27.14 -47.27
N ALA A 71 -5.46 28.16 -46.99
CA ALA A 71 -3.99 28.09 -47.12
C ALA A 71 -3.20 28.24 -45.81
N ARG A 72 -3.66 27.65 -44.70
CA ARG A 72 -2.86 27.55 -43.45
C ARG A 72 -2.81 26.12 -42.92
N SER A 73 -2.08 25.29 -43.65
CA SER A 73 -1.56 24.01 -43.18
C SER A 73 -0.51 24.25 -42.08
N LEU A 74 -0.83 23.87 -40.84
CA LEU A 74 0.13 23.80 -39.73
C LEU A 74 0.97 22.51 -39.83
N ARG A 75 1.74 22.39 -40.92
CA ARG A 75 2.82 21.38 -40.99
C ARG A 75 4.11 21.98 -40.41
N PRO A 76 4.79 21.31 -39.47
CA PRO A 76 6.09 21.77 -38.97
C PRO A 76 7.13 21.80 -40.12
N GLN A 77 7.86 22.90 -40.23
CA GLN A 77 9.00 23.03 -41.14
C GLN A 77 10.25 22.40 -40.50
N PRO A 78 11.13 21.73 -41.27
CA PRO A 78 12.39 21.25 -40.74
C PRO A 78 13.31 22.41 -40.34
N ARG A 79 14.01 22.22 -39.22
CA ARG A 79 14.98 23.18 -38.66
C ARG A 79 16.18 23.31 -39.60
N PRO A 80 16.64 24.53 -39.97
CA PRO A 80 17.82 24.69 -40.78
C PRO A 80 19.09 24.28 -40.00
N GLU A 81 19.97 23.52 -40.66
CA GLU A 81 21.30 23.16 -40.18
C GLU A 81 22.15 24.43 -40.04
N ARG A 82 22.52 24.79 -38.80
CA ARG A 82 23.57 25.78 -38.56
C ARG A 82 24.89 25.06 -38.40
N SER A 83 25.83 25.41 -39.27
CA SER A 83 27.24 25.07 -39.14
C SER A 83 27.79 25.64 -37.83
N PHE A 84 28.16 24.75 -36.92
CA PHE A 84 28.87 25.12 -35.69
C PHE A 84 30.31 25.47 -36.05
N GLN A 85 30.60 26.77 -36.14
CA GLN A 85 31.98 27.26 -36.04
C GLN A 85 32.42 27.11 -34.58
N THR A 86 33.48 26.33 -34.37
CA THR A 86 34.15 26.14 -33.09
C THR A 86 34.81 27.43 -32.64
N ALA A 87 34.14 28.17 -31.75
CA ALA A 87 34.79 29.19 -30.94
C ALA A 87 35.22 28.54 -29.61
N ALA A 88 36.53 28.35 -29.46
CA ALA A 88 37.14 27.99 -28.19
C ALA A 88 36.96 29.13 -27.18
N LEU A 89 36.32 28.84 -26.04
CA LEU A 89 36.35 29.69 -24.86
C LEU A 89 36.72 28.86 -23.64
N SER A 90 37.73 29.38 -22.94
CA SER A 90 38.48 28.78 -21.84
C SER A 90 37.63 28.43 -20.61
N ALA A 91 38.13 27.44 -19.87
CA ALA A 91 37.56 26.86 -18.68
C ALA A 91 37.26 27.87 -17.56
N ALA A 92 36.05 27.76 -16.99
CA ALA A 92 35.80 28.06 -15.59
C ALA A 92 35.38 26.75 -14.91
N ALA A 93 36.13 26.36 -13.88
CA ALA A 93 36.00 25.11 -13.16
C ALA A 93 34.62 24.96 -12.51
N ILE A 94 33.80 24.05 -13.04
CA ILE A 94 32.71 23.43 -12.29
C ILE A 94 33.36 22.39 -11.37
N PRO A 95 33.09 22.38 -10.05
CA PRO A 95 33.60 21.31 -9.20
C PRO A 95 33.02 19.99 -9.71
N THR A 96 33.90 19.16 -10.26
CA THR A 96 33.60 17.79 -10.65
C THR A 96 33.25 17.03 -9.39
N GLN A 97 31.95 16.72 -9.21
CA GLN A 97 31.58 15.66 -8.29
C GLN A 97 32.36 14.40 -8.72
N PRO A 98 32.95 13.65 -7.77
CA PRO A 98 33.78 12.51 -8.12
C PRO A 98 32.93 11.51 -8.91
N ALA A 99 33.45 11.11 -10.06
CA ALA A 99 32.89 10.15 -11.00
C ALA A 99 32.87 8.72 -10.43
N ASN A 100 32.23 8.53 -9.28
CA ASN A 100 31.93 7.24 -8.70
C ASN A 100 30.49 6.78 -8.99
N VAL A 101 29.90 7.27 -10.10
CA VAL A 101 28.64 6.73 -10.65
C VAL A 101 28.98 5.73 -11.76
N LEU A 102 29.78 4.72 -11.42
CA LEU A 102 29.85 3.52 -12.24
C LEU A 102 28.59 2.71 -11.94
N THR A 103 27.58 2.87 -12.81
CA THR A 103 26.46 1.93 -13.00
C THR A 103 25.41 1.80 -11.88
N ALA A 104 24.84 2.91 -11.40
CA ALA A 104 23.49 2.82 -10.84
C ALA A 104 22.55 2.31 -11.97
N LYS A 105 22.08 1.06 -11.89
CA LYS A 105 21.11 0.48 -12.84
C LYS A 105 19.87 1.40 -12.90
N ARG A 106 19.81 2.32 -13.88
CA ARG A 106 18.80 3.40 -14.05
C ARG A 106 17.51 3.20 -13.24
N GLY A 107 17.33 3.92 -12.13
CA GLY A 107 16.13 3.80 -11.28
C GLY A 107 16.26 2.84 -10.09
N ALA A 108 17.48 2.41 -9.73
CA ALA A 108 17.76 1.85 -8.40
C ALA A 108 17.79 2.99 -7.38
N ILE A 109 17.18 2.78 -6.21
CA ILE A 109 17.10 3.77 -5.13
C ILE A 109 17.47 3.13 -3.79
N CYS A 110 17.67 3.95 -2.75
CA CYS A 110 17.92 3.47 -1.38
C CYS A 110 19.16 2.59 -1.20
N GLY A 111 20.12 2.65 -2.14
CA GLY A 111 21.33 1.83 -2.13
C GLY A 111 21.08 0.34 -2.41
N ASP A 112 19.93 -0.02 -2.99
CA ASP A 112 19.51 -1.40 -3.22
C ASP A 112 19.00 -1.55 -4.67
N ASP A 113 19.65 -2.40 -5.47
CA ASP A 113 19.31 -2.54 -6.89
C ASP A 113 17.97 -3.24 -7.15
N ARG A 114 17.43 -3.90 -6.11
CA ARG A 114 16.11 -4.55 -6.12
C ARG A 114 14.98 -3.60 -5.75
N ILE A 115 15.28 -2.37 -5.32
CA ILE A 115 14.27 -1.34 -5.06
C ILE A 115 14.30 -0.37 -6.24
N ARG A 116 13.19 -0.29 -6.95
CA ARG A 116 13.07 0.51 -8.17
C ARG A 116 12.18 1.71 -7.94
N GLY A 117 12.57 2.86 -8.48
CA GLY A 117 11.84 4.10 -8.26
C GLY A 117 12.67 5.34 -8.57
N GLU A 118 12.30 6.43 -7.92
CA GLU A 118 12.99 7.72 -7.99
C GLU A 118 13.10 8.35 -6.58
N GLU A 119 14.18 9.09 -6.36
CA GLU A 119 14.30 9.99 -5.21
C GLU A 119 13.54 11.28 -5.53
N ILE A 120 12.84 11.84 -4.54
CA ILE A 120 12.10 13.10 -4.72
C ILE A 120 12.52 14.13 -3.66
N ALA A 121 12.16 15.38 -3.89
CA ALA A 121 12.40 16.44 -2.93
C ALA A 121 11.74 16.14 -1.56
N PRO A 122 12.32 16.63 -0.45
CA PRO A 122 11.75 16.48 0.89
C PRO A 122 10.28 16.90 0.94
N ILE A 123 9.48 16.14 1.67
CA ILE A 123 8.08 16.49 1.93
C ILE A 123 8.03 17.29 3.23
N LEU A 124 7.80 18.59 3.11
CA LEU A 124 7.63 19.50 4.24
C LEU A 124 6.15 19.57 4.64
N SER A 125 5.87 19.68 5.94
CA SER A 125 4.51 19.84 6.45
C SER A 125 4.49 20.78 7.65
N GLN A 126 3.41 21.58 7.75
CA GLN A 126 3.11 22.38 8.95
C GLN A 126 2.41 21.54 10.03
N VAL A 127 1.93 20.35 9.70
CA VAL A 127 1.29 19.44 10.66
C VAL A 127 2.38 18.69 11.42
N GLN A 128 2.44 18.90 12.74
CA GLN A 128 3.46 18.27 13.57
C GLN A 128 3.44 16.74 13.42
N GLY A 129 4.60 16.18 13.06
CA GLY A 129 4.77 14.74 12.87
C GLY A 129 4.44 14.24 11.47
N CYS A 130 4.04 15.12 10.55
CA CYS A 130 4.00 14.81 9.12
C CYS A 130 5.25 15.31 8.40
N GLY A 131 5.56 14.67 7.28
CA GLY A 131 6.68 15.00 6.41
C GLY A 131 7.70 13.87 6.32
N VAL A 132 8.57 13.97 5.32
CA VAL A 132 9.61 12.98 5.03
C VAL A 132 10.85 13.74 4.55
N ASP A 133 11.97 13.56 5.24
CA ASP A 133 13.22 14.26 4.95
C ASP A 133 13.85 13.79 3.62
N ARG A 134 13.97 12.47 3.44
CA ARG A 134 14.51 11.84 2.21
C ARG A 134 13.52 10.83 1.63
N PRO A 135 12.43 11.30 1.02
CA PRO A 135 11.42 10.43 0.43
C PRO A 135 11.88 9.82 -0.89
N VAL A 136 11.35 8.64 -1.15
CA VAL A 136 11.43 7.95 -2.43
C VAL A 136 10.04 7.58 -2.93
N ARG A 137 9.91 7.50 -4.25
CA ARG A 137 8.75 6.97 -4.97
C ARG A 137 9.08 5.59 -5.49
N VAL A 138 8.57 4.56 -4.81
CA VAL A 138 8.84 3.16 -5.14
C VAL A 138 7.83 2.68 -6.18
N THR A 139 8.33 2.02 -7.23
CA THR A 139 7.51 1.42 -8.30
C THR A 139 7.52 -0.10 -8.26
N SER A 140 8.61 -0.72 -7.78
CA SER A 140 8.70 -2.17 -7.57
C SER A 140 9.78 -2.52 -6.56
N VAL A 141 9.62 -3.70 -5.94
CA VAL A 141 10.61 -4.32 -5.06
C VAL A 141 10.83 -5.78 -5.44
N ASP A 142 12.08 -6.19 -5.61
CA ASP A 142 12.47 -7.58 -5.93
C ASP A 142 11.69 -8.19 -7.13
N GLY A 143 11.44 -7.36 -8.13
CA GLY A 143 10.69 -7.71 -9.36
C GLY A 143 9.16 -7.70 -9.22
N VAL A 144 8.62 -7.45 -8.02
CA VAL A 144 7.18 -7.32 -7.76
C VAL A 144 6.76 -5.86 -7.91
N ARG A 145 5.80 -5.58 -8.80
CA ARG A 145 5.31 -4.23 -9.03
C ARG A 145 4.41 -3.75 -7.89
N LEU A 146 4.36 -2.44 -7.68
CA LEU A 146 3.27 -1.81 -6.92
C LEU A 146 2.17 -1.38 -7.91
N SER A 147 0.90 -1.46 -7.52
CA SER A 147 -0.22 -1.04 -8.37
C SER A 147 -0.25 0.46 -8.64
N GLN A 148 0.39 1.23 -7.77
CA GLN A 148 0.67 2.65 -7.92
C GLN A 148 2.03 2.97 -7.29
N THR A 149 2.65 4.04 -7.74
CA THR A 149 3.91 4.52 -7.17
C THR A 149 3.69 4.92 -5.70
N ALA A 150 4.41 4.28 -4.78
CA ALA A 150 4.23 4.50 -3.34
C ALA A 150 5.34 5.39 -2.79
N THR A 151 4.94 6.48 -2.12
CA THR A 151 5.89 7.39 -1.46
C THR A 151 6.18 6.95 -0.03
N MET A 152 7.45 6.79 0.32
CA MET A 152 7.92 6.37 1.66
C MET A 152 9.39 6.75 1.89
N ASP A 153 9.92 6.53 3.10
CA ASP A 153 11.36 6.60 3.37
C ASP A 153 12.10 5.32 2.95
N CYS A 154 13.43 5.41 2.84
CA CYS A 154 14.23 4.28 2.40
C CYS A 154 14.29 3.11 3.39
N ASP A 155 14.06 3.34 4.68
CA ASP A 155 13.99 2.25 5.67
C ASP A 155 12.74 1.40 5.42
N THR A 156 11.62 2.05 5.16
CA THR A 156 10.35 1.40 4.82
C THR A 156 10.42 0.70 3.46
N ALA A 157 11.07 1.29 2.47
CA ALA A 157 11.30 0.64 1.18
C ALA A 157 12.14 -0.64 1.32
N ARG A 158 13.18 -0.63 2.16
CA ARG A 158 14.00 -1.81 2.47
C ARG A 158 13.22 -2.87 3.24
N ALA A 159 12.39 -2.47 4.21
CA ALA A 159 11.51 -3.38 4.94
C ALA A 159 10.51 -4.07 4.00
N LEU A 160 9.89 -3.30 3.10
CA LEU A 160 8.97 -3.80 2.07
C LEU A 160 9.67 -4.81 1.14
N ARG A 161 10.86 -4.46 0.63
CA ARG A 161 11.67 -5.37 -0.20
C ARG A 161 11.98 -6.66 0.54
N ARG A 162 12.44 -6.57 1.79
CA ARG A 162 12.77 -7.73 2.61
C ARG A 162 11.57 -8.65 2.80
N TRP A 163 10.42 -8.10 3.20
CA TRP A 163 9.18 -8.86 3.34
C TRP A 163 8.75 -9.52 2.04
N VAL A 164 8.85 -8.82 0.90
CA VAL A 164 8.53 -9.41 -0.40
C VAL A 164 9.44 -10.59 -0.73
N THR A 165 10.75 -10.44 -0.56
CA THR A 165 11.74 -11.47 -0.88
C THR A 165 11.66 -12.68 0.05
N GLU A 166 11.58 -12.45 1.36
CA GLU A 166 11.73 -13.49 2.39
C GLU A 166 10.38 -14.05 2.87
N GLY A 167 9.28 -13.34 2.63
CA GLY A 167 7.95 -13.68 3.15
C GLY A 167 6.90 -13.88 2.07
N ALA A 168 6.54 -12.81 1.36
CA ALA A 168 5.39 -12.84 0.46
C ALA A 168 5.62 -13.76 -0.75
N LYS A 169 6.78 -13.68 -1.42
CA LYS A 169 7.10 -14.57 -2.56
C LYS A 169 7.17 -16.04 -2.13
N PRO A 170 7.87 -16.42 -1.05
CA PRO A 170 7.86 -17.81 -0.56
C PRO A 170 6.47 -18.32 -0.19
N ALA A 171 5.65 -17.51 0.49
CA ALA A 171 4.29 -17.91 0.87
C ALA A 171 3.39 -18.15 -0.36
N ILE A 172 3.49 -17.30 -1.40
CA ILE A 172 2.79 -17.51 -2.68
C ILE A 172 3.35 -18.72 -3.45
N GLY A 173 4.66 -18.91 -3.40
CA GLY A 173 5.36 -19.96 -4.14
C GLY A 173 5.10 -19.87 -5.64
N ARG A 174 4.68 -20.98 -6.24
CA ARG A 174 4.35 -21.08 -7.68
C ARG A 174 2.87 -20.83 -7.99
N LYS A 175 2.03 -20.56 -6.99
CA LYS A 175 0.58 -20.37 -7.21
C LYS A 175 0.37 -19.24 -8.22
N GLY A 176 -0.43 -19.51 -9.26
CA GLY A 176 -0.69 -18.55 -10.34
C GLY A 176 0.56 -18.03 -11.05
N GLY A 177 1.67 -18.77 -11.03
CA GLY A 177 2.96 -18.34 -11.59
C GLY A 177 3.80 -17.44 -10.68
N GLY A 178 3.37 -17.22 -9.43
CA GLY A 178 4.08 -16.42 -8.43
C GLY A 178 3.49 -15.02 -8.23
N LEU A 179 3.98 -14.33 -7.21
CA LEU A 179 3.59 -12.95 -6.89
C LEU A 179 4.15 -11.99 -7.94
N ALA A 180 3.27 -11.25 -8.62
CA ALA A 180 3.64 -10.32 -9.68
C ALA A 180 3.45 -8.85 -9.27
N GLN A 181 2.44 -8.56 -8.44
CA GLN A 181 2.13 -7.19 -8.02
C GLN A 181 1.47 -7.16 -6.64
N LEU A 182 1.75 -6.08 -5.91
CA LEU A 182 1.08 -5.69 -4.68
C LEU A 182 0.07 -4.59 -4.97
N GLU A 183 -1.17 -4.75 -4.52
CA GLU A 183 -2.17 -3.68 -4.57
C GLU A 183 -1.98 -2.75 -3.36
N VAL A 184 -1.46 -1.55 -3.60
CA VAL A 184 -1.23 -0.54 -2.56
C VAL A 184 -2.55 0.19 -2.29
N ALA A 185 -3.06 0.07 -1.07
CA ALA A 185 -4.26 0.77 -0.61
C ALA A 185 -3.92 2.19 -0.11
N ALA A 186 -2.78 2.33 0.57
CA ALA A 186 -2.26 3.62 0.99
C ALA A 186 -0.73 3.57 1.14
N HIS A 187 -0.13 4.74 0.99
CA HIS A 187 1.27 5.06 1.27
C HIS A 187 1.26 6.43 1.95
N TYR A 188 2.34 7.23 1.84
CA TYR A 188 2.38 8.57 2.45
C TYR A 188 1.03 9.33 2.36
N VAL A 189 0.46 9.60 3.54
CA VAL A 189 -0.74 10.41 3.73
C VAL A 189 -0.68 11.05 5.11
N CYS A 190 -0.69 12.38 5.15
CA CYS A 190 -0.66 13.12 6.41
C CYS A 190 -2.05 13.11 7.06
N ARG A 191 -2.23 12.21 8.04
CA ARG A 191 -3.47 12.10 8.82
C ARG A 191 -3.22 11.46 10.18
N THR A 192 -4.18 11.62 11.08
CA THR A 192 -4.21 10.88 12.35
C THR A 192 -4.48 9.40 12.13
N ARG A 193 -4.05 8.56 13.09
CA ARG A 193 -4.32 7.13 13.09
C ARG A 193 -5.84 6.89 13.04
N ASN A 194 -6.24 5.94 12.20
CA ASN A 194 -7.64 5.55 12.00
C ASN A 194 -8.59 6.71 11.65
N HIS A 195 -8.06 7.86 11.17
CA HIS A 195 -8.81 9.11 10.95
C HIS A 195 -9.53 9.63 12.20
N GLN A 196 -9.04 9.28 13.39
CA GLN A 196 -9.66 9.70 14.65
C GLN A 196 -9.13 11.06 15.08
N ALA A 197 -10.04 11.99 15.39
CA ALA A 197 -9.68 13.29 15.93
C ALA A 197 -8.94 13.14 17.27
N GLY A 198 -7.88 13.92 17.47
CA GLY A 198 -7.04 13.85 18.68
C GLY A 198 -6.09 12.65 18.76
N ALA A 199 -6.18 11.67 17.85
CA ALA A 199 -5.24 10.57 17.80
C ALA A 199 -3.86 11.03 17.29
N ARG A 200 -2.82 10.27 17.64
CA ARG A 200 -1.45 10.50 17.13
C ARG A 200 -1.44 10.45 15.59
N ILE A 201 -0.53 11.21 14.98
CA ILE A 201 -0.26 11.09 13.54
C ILE A 201 0.16 9.66 13.20
N SER A 202 -0.39 9.15 12.09
CA SER A 202 -0.06 7.84 11.54
C SER A 202 1.38 7.78 11.04
N GLU A 203 1.98 6.58 11.03
CA GLU A 203 3.28 6.39 10.38
C GLU A 203 3.22 6.67 8.87
N HIS A 204 2.04 6.57 8.26
CA HIS A 204 1.81 7.07 6.90
C HIS A 204 2.20 8.55 6.74
N GLY A 205 1.88 9.39 7.72
CA GLY A 205 2.24 10.81 7.70
C GLY A 205 3.74 11.06 7.80
N ARG A 206 4.50 10.06 8.27
CA ARG A 206 5.97 10.08 8.39
C ARG A 206 6.66 9.40 7.21
N GLY A 207 5.91 8.93 6.20
CA GLY A 207 6.46 8.13 5.11
C GLY A 207 6.95 6.75 5.57
N ARG A 208 6.45 6.26 6.71
CA ARG A 208 6.95 5.05 7.39
C ARG A 208 6.00 3.86 7.35
N ALA A 209 4.95 3.94 6.55
CA ALA A 209 3.95 2.89 6.43
C ALA A 209 3.52 2.65 4.99
N VAL A 210 2.99 1.45 4.76
CA VAL A 210 2.35 1.04 3.51
C VAL A 210 1.17 0.11 3.85
N ASP A 211 0.06 0.32 3.15
CA ASP A 211 -1.13 -0.51 3.26
C ASP A 211 -1.31 -1.36 1.99
N ILE A 212 -1.45 -2.67 2.13
CA ILE A 212 -1.59 -3.62 1.01
C ILE A 212 -2.97 -4.29 1.08
N SER A 213 -3.83 -4.09 0.07
CA SER A 213 -5.20 -4.62 0.04
C SER A 213 -5.35 -5.92 -0.75
N ALA A 214 -4.40 -6.24 -1.62
CA ALA A 214 -4.43 -7.49 -2.38
C ALA A 214 -3.07 -7.86 -2.97
N LEU A 215 -2.97 -9.12 -3.39
CA LEU A 215 -1.85 -9.69 -4.13
C LEU A 215 -2.34 -10.08 -5.51
N THR A 216 -1.62 -9.66 -6.56
CA THR A 216 -1.90 -10.04 -7.95
C THR A 216 -0.81 -11.00 -8.43
N LEU A 217 -1.24 -12.16 -8.92
CA LEU A 217 -0.37 -13.25 -9.37
C LEU A 217 -0.01 -13.09 -10.86
N ALA A 218 1.02 -13.81 -11.32
CA ALA A 218 1.50 -13.71 -12.69
C ALA A 218 0.46 -14.11 -13.75
N ASN A 219 -0.47 -15.01 -13.41
CA ASN A 219 -1.59 -15.40 -14.27
C ASN A 219 -2.79 -14.41 -14.23
N GLY A 220 -2.64 -13.26 -13.54
CA GLY A 220 -3.69 -12.25 -13.39
C GLY A 220 -4.70 -12.52 -12.27
N SER A 221 -4.60 -13.65 -11.56
CA SER A 221 -5.47 -13.93 -10.41
C SER A 221 -5.20 -12.94 -9.27
N ARG A 222 -6.27 -12.46 -8.63
CA ARG A 222 -6.20 -11.51 -7.52
C ARG A 222 -6.64 -12.17 -6.22
N ILE A 223 -5.85 -11.99 -5.16
CA ILE A 223 -6.16 -12.44 -3.80
C ILE A 223 -6.31 -11.17 -2.94
N THR A 224 -7.55 -10.76 -2.68
CA THR A 224 -7.83 -9.59 -1.81
C THR A 224 -7.73 -9.98 -0.35
N VAL A 225 -7.31 -9.05 0.51
CA VAL A 225 -7.29 -9.27 1.96
C VAL A 225 -8.71 -9.43 2.48
N LEU A 226 -9.62 -8.52 2.12
CA LEU A 226 -11.02 -8.54 2.55
C LEU A 226 -11.73 -9.86 2.24
N GLY A 227 -11.65 -10.31 0.99
CA GLY A 227 -12.32 -11.53 0.54
C GLY A 227 -11.54 -12.80 0.90
N GLY A 228 -10.22 -12.74 0.82
CA GLY A 228 -9.37 -13.92 0.97
C GLY A 228 -9.08 -14.32 2.41
N TRP A 229 -9.17 -13.42 3.39
CA TRP A 229 -8.73 -13.73 4.76
C TRP A 229 -9.53 -14.88 5.40
N ARG A 230 -10.85 -14.83 5.21
CA ARG A 230 -11.80 -15.84 5.72
C ARG A 230 -12.11 -16.95 4.72
N ASP A 231 -11.62 -16.83 3.49
CA ASP A 231 -11.77 -17.86 2.47
C ASP A 231 -10.93 -19.10 2.83
N PRO A 232 -11.48 -20.33 2.76
CA PRO A 232 -10.74 -21.55 3.10
C PRO A 232 -9.50 -21.80 2.22
N ALA A 233 -9.53 -21.39 0.95
CA ALA A 233 -8.45 -21.63 -0.02
C ALA A 233 -7.36 -20.53 0.01
N GLN A 234 -7.70 -19.31 0.43
CA GLN A 234 -6.82 -18.14 0.43
C GLN A 234 -6.37 -17.72 1.85
N GLY A 235 -7.13 -18.03 2.89
CA GLY A 235 -6.87 -17.53 4.23
C GLY A 235 -5.53 -18.02 4.78
N LYS A 236 -5.17 -19.29 4.55
CA LYS A 236 -3.88 -19.84 5.01
C LYS A 236 -2.70 -19.11 4.40
N ILE A 237 -2.76 -18.81 3.10
CA ILE A 237 -1.67 -18.13 2.39
C ILE A 237 -1.56 -16.67 2.83
N LEU A 238 -2.69 -15.99 3.02
CA LEU A 238 -2.69 -14.60 3.50
C LEU A 238 -2.18 -14.47 4.94
N ARG A 239 -2.52 -15.40 5.84
CA ARG A 239 -1.96 -15.45 7.20
C ARG A 239 -0.45 -15.67 7.19
N GLN A 240 0.07 -16.49 6.27
CA GLN A 240 1.52 -16.68 6.12
C GLN A 240 2.19 -15.40 5.61
N VAL A 241 1.62 -14.77 4.58
CA VAL A 241 2.10 -13.51 4.01
C VAL A 241 2.13 -12.40 5.08
N HIS A 242 1.05 -12.24 5.84
CA HIS A 242 0.95 -11.26 6.93
C HIS A 242 1.94 -11.56 8.05
N LYS A 243 2.01 -12.81 8.54
CA LYS A 243 2.95 -13.21 9.60
C LYS A 243 4.39 -12.92 9.23
N ALA A 244 4.77 -13.12 7.97
CA ALA A 244 6.14 -12.89 7.52
C ALA A 244 6.54 -11.39 7.48
N ALA A 245 5.58 -10.46 7.60
CA ALA A 245 5.88 -9.04 7.75
C ALA A 245 6.42 -8.69 9.14
N CYS A 246 6.19 -9.57 10.13
CA CYS A 246 6.63 -9.37 11.51
C CYS A 246 8.17 -9.48 11.60
N GLY A 247 8.84 -8.42 12.01
CA GLY A 247 10.30 -8.35 12.08
C GLY A 247 10.89 -7.36 11.07
N PRO A 248 10.70 -7.55 9.74
CA PRO A 248 11.01 -6.52 8.75
C PRO A 248 10.29 -5.20 9.07
N PHE A 249 9.03 -5.30 9.51
CA PHE A 249 8.24 -4.19 10.01
C PHE A 249 8.13 -4.24 11.53
N GLY A 250 8.01 -3.05 12.13
CA GLY A 250 7.84 -2.86 13.56
C GLY A 250 6.37 -2.91 13.99
N THR A 251 5.43 -2.55 13.12
CA THR A 251 4.00 -2.76 13.33
C THR A 251 3.42 -3.51 12.13
N VAL A 252 2.64 -4.55 12.40
CA VAL A 252 1.98 -5.39 11.41
C VAL A 252 0.55 -5.60 11.86
N LEU A 253 -0.40 -4.99 11.16
CA LEU A 253 -1.83 -5.09 11.44
C LEU A 253 -2.55 -5.73 10.26
N GLY A 254 -3.58 -6.52 10.54
CA GLY A 254 -4.43 -7.15 9.53
C GLY A 254 -5.86 -7.36 10.02
N PRO A 255 -6.64 -8.23 9.35
CA PRO A 255 -8.08 -8.33 9.60
C PRO A 255 -8.51 -8.75 11.01
N GLU A 256 -7.58 -9.27 11.80
CA GLU A 256 -7.81 -9.69 13.19
C GLU A 256 -7.35 -8.63 14.21
N SER A 257 -6.69 -7.55 13.78
CA SER A 257 -6.19 -6.53 14.71
C SER A 257 -7.30 -5.61 15.24
N ASP A 258 -8.12 -5.06 14.33
CA ASP A 258 -9.25 -4.20 14.64
C ASP A 258 -10.15 -3.99 13.41
N ARG A 259 -11.23 -3.20 13.57
CA ARG A 259 -12.21 -2.91 12.50
C ARG A 259 -11.66 -2.08 11.34
N PHE A 260 -10.57 -1.36 11.51
CA PHE A 260 -9.99 -0.49 10.49
C PHE A 260 -9.08 -1.22 9.51
N HIS A 261 -8.66 -2.45 9.84
CA HIS A 261 -7.69 -3.23 9.07
C HIS A 261 -8.30 -4.50 8.46
N GLN A 262 -9.63 -4.54 8.30
CA GLN A 262 -10.34 -5.73 7.79
C GLN A 262 -10.10 -6.01 6.31
N ASP A 263 -9.72 -4.99 5.54
CA ASP A 263 -9.61 -5.05 4.09
C ASP A 263 -8.19 -4.85 3.55
N HIS A 264 -7.20 -4.65 4.43
CA HIS A 264 -5.80 -4.48 4.06
C HIS A 264 -4.86 -4.89 5.19
N PHE A 265 -3.59 -5.10 4.84
CA PHE A 265 -2.51 -5.17 5.81
C PHE A 265 -1.88 -3.79 5.98
N HIS A 266 -1.70 -3.35 7.22
CA HIS A 266 -0.94 -2.15 7.54
C HIS A 266 0.43 -2.54 8.07
N PHE A 267 1.47 -2.10 7.38
CA PHE A 267 2.86 -2.36 7.77
C PHE A 267 3.59 -1.04 7.99
N ASP A 268 4.20 -0.87 9.16
CA ASP A 268 5.02 0.31 9.47
C ASP A 268 6.34 -0.03 10.15
N THR A 269 7.30 0.90 10.06
CA THR A 269 8.64 0.76 10.63
C THR A 269 8.80 1.42 12.01
N ALA A 270 7.70 1.69 12.72
CA ALA A 270 7.76 2.23 14.07
C ALA A 270 8.50 1.27 15.02
N ARG A 271 9.35 1.83 15.88
CA ARG A 271 10.11 1.04 16.86
C ARG A 271 9.33 0.95 18.16
N HIS A 272 9.15 -0.26 18.67
CA HIS A 272 8.57 -0.51 19.99
C HIS A 272 9.62 -1.14 20.92
N ARG A 273 9.44 -0.95 22.23
CA ARG A 273 10.42 -1.42 23.24
C ARG A 273 10.56 -2.95 23.28
N ASN A 274 9.49 -3.68 22.98
CA ASN A 274 9.41 -5.14 23.13
C ASN A 274 9.51 -5.88 21.78
N GLY A 275 10.12 -5.27 20.77
CA GLY A 275 10.17 -5.82 19.41
C GLY A 275 8.93 -5.47 18.58
N ALA A 276 8.70 -6.21 17.49
CA ALA A 276 7.61 -5.91 16.56
C ALA A 276 6.22 -6.18 17.18
N TYR A 277 5.27 -5.27 16.94
CA TYR A 277 3.86 -5.42 17.29
C TYR A 277 3.10 -6.03 16.11
N CYS A 278 2.69 -7.29 16.25
CA CYS A 278 2.08 -8.06 15.16
C CYS A 278 0.71 -8.60 15.60
N ARG A 279 -0.35 -8.18 14.90
CA ARG A 279 -1.75 -8.47 15.20
C ARG A 279 -2.58 -8.69 13.94
#